data_AF-A0A4S8P0X2-F1
#
_entry.id   AF-A0A4S8P0X2-F1
#
_cell.length_a   1.000
_cell.length_b   1.000
_cell.length_c   1.000
_cell.angle_alpha   90.00
_cell.angle_beta   90.00
_cell.angle_gamma   90.00
#
_symmetry.space_group_name_H-M   'P 1'
#
loop_
_entity.id
_entity.type
_entity.pdbx_description
1 polymer ?
#
loop_
_entity_poly.entity_id
_entity_poly.type
_entity_poly.pdbx_seq_one_letter_code
_entity_poly.pdbx_strand_id
1 'polypeptide(L)'
;MDAEITVHGTDDARGELASLLDWLTREDDMSARFAPAAIGPGELGAVQELLIAAIAAGGLDALGRTVAVWLRSRRPEIEVTIVDADGSSITVTAKGTAAKSITDGPDREA
;
A
#
# COMPACT_ATOMS: atom_id res chain seq x y z
N MET A 1 1.38 -1.99 -15.07
CA MET A 1 1.50 -0.78 -14.25
C MET A 1 2.05 -1.20 -12.91
N ASP A 2 2.87 -0.36 -12.31
CA ASP A 2 3.41 -0.56 -10.97
C ASP A 2 2.76 0.43 -10.02
N ALA A 3 2.42 -0.06 -8.83
CA ALA A 3 2.01 0.77 -7.72
C ALA A 3 2.94 0.56 -6.53
N GLU A 4 3.24 1.66 -5.87
CA GLU A 4 4.03 1.75 -4.66
C GLU A 4 3.10 1.64 -3.45
N ILE A 5 3.42 0.76 -2.52
CA ILE A 5 2.63 0.51 -1.31
C ILE A 5 3.50 0.84 -0.10
N THR A 6 2.97 1.68 0.79
CA THR A 6 3.60 2.07 2.05
C THR A 6 2.68 1.78 3.23
N VAL A 7 3.23 1.44 4.39
CA VAL A 7 2.48 1.15 5.62
C VAL A 7 2.86 2.16 6.69
N HIS A 8 1.84 2.71 7.34
CA HIS A 8 1.92 3.74 8.38
C HIS A 8 1.21 3.28 9.65
N GLY A 9 1.56 3.89 10.78
CA GLY A 9 0.93 3.61 12.08
C GLY A 9 1.39 2.33 12.78
N THR A 10 2.57 1.82 12.43
CA THR A 10 3.20 0.64 13.04
C THR A 10 4.69 0.88 13.28
N ASP A 11 5.25 0.27 14.33
CA ASP A 11 6.70 0.26 14.58
C ASP A 11 7.42 -0.75 13.67
N ASP A 12 6.70 -1.75 13.15
CA ASP A 12 7.23 -2.84 12.32
C ASP A 12 6.70 -2.77 10.87
N ALA A 13 6.88 -1.62 10.21
CA ALA A 13 6.39 -1.41 8.84
C ALA A 13 6.92 -2.46 7.86
N ARG A 14 8.17 -2.91 8.07
CA ARG A 14 8.82 -3.96 7.30
C ARG A 14 8.10 -5.31 7.38
N GLY A 15 7.76 -5.78 8.58
CA GLY A 15 7.07 -7.06 8.75
C GLY A 15 5.63 -7.00 8.26
N GLU A 16 4.98 -5.84 8.36
CA GLU A 16 3.68 -5.61 7.73
C GLU A 16 3.77 -5.76 6.21
N LEU A 17 4.73 -5.08 5.57
CA LEU A 17 4.98 -5.18 4.12
C LEU A 17 5.38 -6.59 3.68
N ALA A 18 6.20 -7.30 4.47
CA ALA A 18 6.60 -8.68 4.18
C ALA A 18 5.40 -9.62 4.20
N SER A 19 4.51 -9.42 5.17
CA SER A 19 3.29 -10.21 5.26
C SER A 19 2.27 -9.85 4.18
N LEU A 20 2.23 -8.59 3.75
CA LEU A 20 1.40 -8.17 2.63
C LEU A 20 1.92 -8.77 1.31
N LEU A 21 3.24 -8.77 1.10
CA LEU A 21 3.88 -9.44 -0.03
C LEU A 21 3.57 -10.95 -0.05
N ASP A 22 3.71 -11.63 1.08
CA ASP A 22 3.37 -13.05 1.24
C ASP A 22 1.89 -13.34 0.98
N TRP A 23 1.00 -12.40 1.31
CA TRP A 23 -0.42 -12.49 0.95
C TRP A 23 -0.65 -12.30 -0.55
N LEU A 24 -0.11 -11.23 -1.14
CA LEU A 24 -0.27 -10.90 -2.57
C LEU A 24 0.27 -12.01 -3.47
N THR A 25 1.42 -12.60 -3.11
CA THR A 25 2.01 -13.72 -3.85
C THR A 25 1.21 -15.03 -3.74
N ARG A 26 0.33 -15.17 -2.73
CA ARG A 26 -0.59 -16.32 -2.62
C ARG A 26 -1.91 -16.14 -3.37
N GLU A 27 -2.29 -14.91 -3.71
CA GLU A 27 -3.58 -14.61 -4.37
C GLU A 27 -3.55 -14.84 -5.91
N ASP A 28 -2.52 -15.54 -6.41
CA ASP A 28 -2.33 -16.16 -7.74
C ASP A 28 -2.39 -15.27 -9.01
N ASP A 29 -2.55 -13.95 -8.92
CA ASP A 29 -2.52 -13.06 -10.11
C ASP A 29 -1.63 -11.81 -9.96
N MET A 30 -0.96 -11.64 -8.82
CA MET A 30 -0.20 -10.42 -8.53
C MET A 30 1.28 -10.70 -8.27
N SER A 31 2.15 -9.99 -8.99
CA SER A 31 3.60 -9.99 -8.75
C SER A 31 3.97 -8.76 -7.94
N ALA A 32 4.47 -8.95 -6.71
CA ALA A 32 4.96 -7.85 -5.87
C ALA A 32 6.42 -8.07 -5.45
N ARG A 33 7.17 -6.98 -5.23
CA ARG A 33 8.57 -7.01 -4.79
C ARG A 33 8.90 -5.83 -3.90
N PHE A 34 9.81 -6.02 -2.95
CA PHE A 34 10.36 -4.92 -2.17
C PHE A 34 11.18 -3.96 -3.04
N ALA A 35 11.06 -2.68 -2.76
CA ALA A 35 11.96 -1.66 -3.27
C ALA A 35 12.30 -0.64 -2.18
N PRO A 36 13.50 -0.04 -2.23
CA PRO A 36 13.82 1.09 -1.36
C PRO A 36 12.93 2.28 -1.74
N ALA A 37 12.29 2.92 -0.75
CA ALA A 37 11.54 4.13 -1.03
C ALA A 37 12.46 5.27 -1.44
N ALA A 38 12.07 6.02 -2.46
CA ALA A 38 12.72 7.29 -2.78
C ALA A 38 12.40 8.27 -1.64
N ILE A 39 13.42 8.66 -0.88
CA ILE A 39 13.26 9.64 0.21
C ILE A 39 12.92 11.00 -0.42
N GLY A 40 11.66 11.43 -0.28
CA GLY A 40 11.22 12.76 -0.67
C GLY A 40 11.85 13.83 0.23
N PRO A 41 12.17 15.03 -0.30
CA PRO A 41 12.75 16.12 0.49
C PRO A 41 11.73 16.65 1.50
N GLY A 42 11.77 16.15 2.74
CA GLY A 42 10.88 16.58 3.82
C GLY A 42 10.51 15.47 4.80
N GLU A 43 10.68 14.20 4.41
CA GLU A 43 10.45 13.07 5.30
C GLU A 43 11.68 12.79 6.16
N LEU A 44 11.68 13.37 7.36
CA LEU A 44 12.73 13.22 8.35
C LEU A 44 12.82 11.76 8.84
N GLY A 45 13.75 10.99 8.27
CA GLY A 45 14.51 9.98 9.02
C GLY A 45 13.85 8.62 9.29
N ALA A 46 12.75 8.27 8.63
CA ALA A 46 12.30 6.88 8.57
C ALA A 46 12.84 6.25 7.29
N VAL A 47 13.58 5.14 7.39
CA VAL A 47 13.83 4.29 6.22
C VAL A 47 12.49 3.69 5.84
N GLN A 48 11.76 4.36 4.98
CA GLN A 48 10.51 3.82 4.46
C GLN A 48 10.87 2.69 3.50
N GLU A 49 10.50 1.47 3.86
CA GLU A 49 10.45 0.38 2.90
C GLU A 49 9.13 0.53 2.13
N LEU A 50 9.19 0.36 0.81
CA LEU A 50 7.98 0.31 -0.01
C LEU A 50 7.89 -1.02 -0.75
N LEU A 51 6.66 -1.43 -1.06
CA LEU A 51 6.39 -2.62 -1.85
C LEU A 51 5.87 -2.19 -3.22
N ILE A 52 6.56 -2.60 -4.28
CA ILE A 52 6.11 -2.39 -5.65
C ILE A 52 5.28 -3.59 -6.07
N ALA A 53 3.98 -3.37 -6.32
CA ALA A 53 3.07 -4.37 -6.84
C ALA A 53 2.77 -4.10 -8.33
N ALA A 54 2.95 -5.12 -9.17
CA ALA A 54 2.48 -5.10 -10.54
C ALA A 54 0.97 -5.30 -10.54
N ILE A 55 0.25 -4.30 -11.04
CA ILE A 55 -1.21 -4.33 -11.14
C ILE A 55 -1.57 -4.84 -12.54
N ALA A 56 -2.25 -5.99 -12.59
CA ALA A 56 -2.90 -6.50 -13.81
C ALA A 56 -4.13 -5.64 -14.18
N ALA A 57 -4.89 -6.01 -15.19
CA ALA A 57 -5.96 -5.21 -15.81
C ALA A 57 -7.12 -4.72 -14.89
N GLY A 58 -7.06 -4.95 -13.57
CA GLY A 58 -7.99 -4.47 -12.55
C GLY A 58 -7.63 -3.14 -11.88
N GLY A 59 -6.42 -2.60 -12.10
CA GLY A 59 -6.03 -1.27 -11.59
C GLY A 59 -6.01 -1.11 -10.06
N LEU A 60 -5.84 0.13 -9.60
CA LEU A 60 -5.75 0.54 -8.19
C LEU A 60 -6.90 0.01 -7.32
N ASP A 61 -8.12 -0.11 -7.86
CA ASP A 61 -9.30 -0.65 -7.16
C ASP A 61 -9.16 -2.12 -6.74
N ALA A 62 -8.59 -2.96 -7.63
CA ALA A 62 -8.37 -4.37 -7.31
C ALA A 62 -7.35 -4.52 -6.18
N LEU A 63 -6.24 -3.77 -6.27
CA LEU A 63 -5.22 -3.74 -5.23
C LEU A 63 -5.76 -3.20 -3.90
N GLY A 64 -6.53 -2.11 -3.94
CA GLY A 64 -7.18 -1.54 -2.75
C GLY A 64 -8.15 -2.52 -2.08
N ARG A 65 -8.87 -3.35 -2.85
CA ARG A 65 -9.74 -4.41 -2.30
C ARG A 65 -8.95 -5.52 -1.64
N THR A 66 -7.89 -6.02 -2.26
CA THR A 66 -7.02 -7.05 -1.67
C THR A 66 -6.37 -6.53 -0.38
N VAL A 67 -5.84 -5.31 -0.39
CA VAL A 67 -5.29 -4.66 0.81
C VAL A 67 -6.37 -4.50 1.88
N ALA A 68 -7.60 -4.11 1.55
CA ALA A 68 -8.70 -4.02 2.51
C ALA A 68 -9.13 -5.39 3.09
N VAL A 69 -8.98 -6.49 2.34
CA VAL A 69 -9.21 -7.86 2.83
C VAL A 69 -8.08 -8.28 3.77
N TRP A 70 -6.84 -8.04 3.38
CA TRP A 70 -5.67 -8.28 4.22
C TRP A 70 -5.73 -7.48 5.53
N LEU A 71 -6.07 -6.20 5.46
CA LEU A 71 -6.28 -5.34 6.62
C LEU A 71 -7.38 -5.86 7.55
N ARG A 72 -8.48 -6.38 7.01
CA ARG A 72 -9.55 -6.99 7.82
C ARG A 72 -9.12 -8.28 8.51
N SER A 73 -8.17 -9.02 7.95
CA SER A 73 -7.58 -10.19 8.59
C SER A 73 -6.65 -9.81 9.77
N ARG A 74 -6.20 -8.55 9.79
CA ARG A 74 -5.35 -7.96 10.82
C ARG A 74 -6.19 -7.20 11.86
N ARG A 75 -5.85 -7.40 13.14
CA ARG A 75 -6.38 -6.62 14.27
C ARG A 75 -5.73 -5.24 14.49
N PRO A 76 -4.50 -4.91 13.99
CA PRO A 76 -3.93 -3.58 14.26
C PRO A 76 -4.58 -2.48 13.42
N GLU A 77 -4.72 -1.29 14.03
CA GLU A 77 -5.15 -0.05 13.38
C GLU A 77 -4.00 0.54 12.56
N ILE A 78 -3.70 -0.10 11.43
CA ILE A 78 -2.68 0.36 10.48
C ILE A 78 -3.30 1.05 9.28
N GLU A 79 -2.50 1.90 8.64
CA GLU A 79 -2.83 2.61 7.42
C GLU A 79 -1.92 2.16 6.29
N VAL A 80 -2.49 1.91 5.12
CA VAL A 80 -1.76 1.50 3.92
C VAL A 80 -2.04 2.50 2.82
N THR A 81 -1.00 3.11 2.26
CA THR A 81 -1.12 4.04 1.14
C THR A 81 -0.56 3.39 -0.11
N ILE A 82 -1.34 3.42 -1.18
CA ILE A 82 -1.03 2.84 -2.48
C ILE A 82 -0.96 4.00 -3.48
N VAL A 83 0.14 4.14 -4.21
CA VAL A 83 0.33 5.18 -5.22
C VAL A 83 0.62 4.49 -6.55
N ASP A 84 -0.15 4.80 -7.59
CA ASP A 84 0.14 4.34 -8.95
C ASP A 84 1.11 5.29 -9.67
N ALA A 85 1.80 4.79 -10.68
CA ALA A 85 2.72 5.56 -11.52
C ALA A 85 2.09 6.81 -12.17
N ASP A 86 0.76 6.87 -12.35
CA ASP A 86 0.04 8.05 -12.86
C ASP A 86 -0.19 9.13 -11.78
N GLY A 87 0.23 8.88 -10.54
CA GLY A 87 0.07 9.79 -9.39
C GLY A 87 -1.26 9.65 -8.67
N SER A 88 -2.16 8.79 -9.14
CA SER A 88 -3.38 8.44 -8.39
C SER A 88 -2.99 7.68 -7.13
N SER A 89 -3.56 8.06 -5.98
CA SER A 89 -3.30 7.36 -4.73
C SER A 89 -4.58 6.89 -4.05
N ILE A 90 -4.47 5.80 -3.30
CA ILE A 90 -5.53 5.26 -2.47
C ILE A 90 -4.95 4.99 -1.09
N THR A 91 -5.55 5.62 -0.08
CA THR A 91 -5.27 5.29 1.31
C THR A 91 -6.36 4.36 1.84
N VAL A 92 -5.91 3.22 2.37
CA VAL A 92 -6.75 2.23 3.03
C VAL A 92 -6.40 2.19 4.51
N THR A 93 -7.27 2.75 5.34
CA THR A 93 -7.11 2.74 6.79
C THR A 93 -8.00 1.65 7.40
N ALA A 94 -7.43 0.82 8.27
CA ALA A 94 -8.20 -0.09 9.12
C ALA A 94 -8.52 0.61 10.45
N LYS A 95 -9.80 0.93 10.68
CA LYS A 95 -10.29 1.36 12.00
C LYS A 95 -11.36 0.36 12.47
N GLY A 96 -10.93 -0.64 13.23
CA GLY A 96 -11.83 -1.73 13.66
C GLY A 96 -12.39 -2.54 12.49
N THR A 97 -13.69 -2.85 12.50
CA THR A 97 -14.32 -3.76 11.51
C THR A 97 -14.56 -3.13 10.12
N ALA A 98 -14.13 -1.88 9.90
CA ALA A 98 -14.34 -1.16 8.65
C ALA A 98 -12.99 -0.73 8.03
N ALA A 99 -12.68 -1.27 6.86
CA ALA A 99 -11.65 -0.72 5.97
C ALA A 99 -12.30 0.38 5.12
N LYS A 100 -11.79 1.61 5.18
CA LYS A 100 -12.23 2.72 4.34
C LYS A 100 -11.16 3.00 3.28
N SER A 101 -11.56 2.93 2.00
CA SER A 101 -10.72 3.32 0.87
C SER A 101 -11.03 4.78 0.54
N ILE A 102 -10.01 5.64 0.57
CA ILE A 102 -10.11 7.02 0.13
C ILE A 102 -9.20 7.15 -1.09
N THR A 103 -9.78 7.36 -2.26
CA THR A 103 -9.02 7.68 -3.47
C THR A 103 -8.72 9.16 -3.44
N ASP A 104 -7.44 9.51 -3.34
CA ASP A 104 -6.96 10.87 -3.50
C ASP A 104 -6.41 11.00 -4.93
N GLY A 105 -7.05 11.89 -5.70
CA GLY A 105 -6.65 12.16 -7.08
C GLY A 105 -5.26 12.79 -7.13
N PRO A 106 -4.52 12.68 -8.24
CA PRO A 106 -3.12 13.11 -8.31
C PRO A 106 -2.97 14.53 -7.78
N ASP A 107 -2.16 14.66 -6.72
CA ASP A 107 -1.80 15.93 -6.11
C ASP A 107 -1.15 16.78 -7.20
N ARG A 108 -1.98 17.66 -7.80
CA ARG A 108 -1.51 18.61 -8.80
C ARG A 108 -0.78 19.72 -8.06
N GLU A 109 0.50 19.51 -7.81
CA GLU A 109 1.42 20.63 -7.64
C GLU A 109 1.51 21.38 -8.99
N ALA A 110 1.01 22.60 -8.99
CA ALA A 110 0.91 23.52 -10.13
C ALA A 110 2.16 24.38 -10.30
#